data_AF-A0A3P7LXS2-F1
#
_entry.id   AF-A0A3P7LXS2-F1
#
_cell.length_a   1.000
_cell.length_b   1.000
_cell.length_c   1.000
_cell.angle_alpha   90.00
_cell.angle_beta   90.00
_cell.angle_gamma   90.00
#
_symmetry.space_group_name_H-M   'P 1'
#
loop_
_entity.id
_entity.type
_entity.pdbx_description
1 polymer ?
#
loop_
_entity_poly.entity_id
_entity_poly.type
_entity_poly.pdbx_seq_one_letter_code
_entity_poly.pdbx_strand_id
1 'polypeptide(L)'
;MMDRNLVLRQLQYSGMMETIKIRRNGYPIRHDFEPFVRRYRVLVNGVGAPNQVEVRSAAEQICKKVLGSESEFQLGKTKVFLKEKHDLFLEQEYHRMLAYRATIIQKNVRGWLARRSFIKKKEAATVIQKHWRRYDQQKRYNQIVAGFCRLQAVLRSRQLVLHYQTLRHSIIHFQVEKKRVA
;
A
#
# COMPACT_ATOMS: atom_id res chain seq x y z
N MET A 1 -27.73 40.68 26.85
CA MET A 1 -27.08 39.48 27.43
C MET A 1 -28.18 38.67 28.11
N MET A 2 -28.35 37.39 27.77
CA MET A 2 -29.44 36.57 28.34
C MET A 2 -29.10 36.18 29.79
N ASP A 3 -29.95 36.55 30.74
CA ASP A 3 -29.80 36.15 32.14
C ASP A 3 -30.23 34.68 32.33
N ARG A 4 -29.24 33.82 32.60
CA ARG A 4 -29.43 32.38 32.76
C ARG A 4 -30.40 32.04 33.90
N ASN A 5 -30.38 32.79 35.00
CA ASN A 5 -31.22 32.48 36.15
C ASN A 5 -32.69 32.79 35.88
N LEU A 6 -32.96 33.90 35.20
CA LEU A 6 -34.31 34.27 34.76
C LEU A 6 -34.87 33.23 33.79
N VAL A 7 -34.09 32.84 32.78
CA VAL A 7 -34.50 31.83 31.79
C VAL A 7 -34.76 30.47 32.43
N LEU A 8 -33.94 30.03 33.38
CA LEU A 8 -34.15 28.76 34.08
C LEU A 8 -35.45 28.76 34.90
N ARG A 9 -35.74 29.86 35.62
CA ARG A 9 -37.00 30.01 36.35
C ARG A 9 -38.20 30.00 35.41
N GLN A 10 -38.12 30.70 34.27
CA GLN A 10 -39.19 30.70 33.26
C GLN A 10 -39.47 29.28 32.72
N LEU A 11 -38.41 28.50 32.42
CA LEU A 11 -38.55 27.10 31.97
C LEU A 11 -39.11 26.16 33.04
N GLN A 12 -38.83 26.42 34.31
CA GLN A 12 -39.38 25.66 35.43
C GLN A 12 -40.87 25.99 35.63
N TYR A 13 -41.23 27.27 35.67
CA TYR A 13 -42.61 27.71 35.86
C TYR A 13 -43.53 27.34 34.68
N SER A 14 -42.99 27.30 33.46
CA SER A 14 -43.76 26.85 32.29
C SER A 14 -43.87 25.32 32.19
N GLY A 15 -43.34 24.56 33.15
CA GLY A 15 -43.36 23.08 33.14
C GLY A 15 -42.49 22.43 32.05
N MET A 16 -41.66 23.21 31.36
CA MET A 16 -40.83 22.73 30.25
C MET A 16 -39.78 21.71 30.71
N MET A 17 -39.27 21.86 31.94
CA MET A 17 -38.34 20.88 32.51
C MET A 17 -39.00 19.52 32.75
N GLU A 18 -40.27 19.50 33.16
CA GLU A 18 -41.00 18.26 33.42
C GLU A 18 -41.37 17.55 32.12
N THR A 19 -41.77 18.32 31.09
CA THR A 19 -42.03 17.74 29.75
C THR A 19 -40.77 17.12 29.14
N ILE A 20 -39.59 17.73 29.36
CA ILE A 20 -38.30 17.16 28.95
C ILE A 20 -38.01 15.87 29.71
N LYS A 21 -38.23 15.82 31.03
CA LYS A 21 -38.03 14.59 31.84
C LYS A 21 -38.92 13.44 31.36
N ILE A 22 -40.20 13.69 31.12
CA ILE A 22 -41.15 12.68 30.61
C ILE A 22 -40.67 12.16 29.25
N ARG A 23 -40.26 13.06 28.34
CA ARG A 23 -39.73 12.65 27.03
C ARG A 23 -38.45 11.84 27.14
N ARG A 24 -37.56 12.18 28.09
CA ARG A 24 -36.29 11.48 28.32
C ARG A 24 -36.47 10.09 28.90
N ASN A 25 -37.45 9.90 29.79
CA ASN A 25 -37.81 8.59 30.33
C ASN A 25 -38.51 7.72 29.29
N GLY A 26 -39.20 8.32 28.32
CA GLY A 26 -39.76 7.65 27.16
C GLY A 26 -38.76 7.38 26.03
N TYR A 27 -39.25 7.45 24.79
CA TYR A 27 -38.48 7.23 23.57
C TYR A 27 -38.49 8.50 22.70
N PRO A 28 -37.59 9.45 22.97
CA PRO A 28 -37.58 10.74 22.28
C PRO A 28 -37.10 10.61 20.83
N ILE A 29 -36.25 9.63 20.52
CA ILE A 29 -35.69 9.41 19.19
C ILE A 29 -36.58 8.45 18.39
N ARG A 30 -36.92 8.84 17.17
CA ARG A 30 -37.84 8.11 16.29
C ARG A 30 -37.29 8.10 14.87
N HIS A 31 -37.00 6.92 14.35
CA HIS A 31 -36.51 6.74 12.99
C HIS A 31 -37.52 5.96 12.16
N ASP A 32 -37.75 6.36 10.92
CA ASP A 32 -38.45 5.51 9.96
C ASP A 32 -37.60 4.27 9.62
N PHE A 33 -38.27 3.15 9.37
CA PHE A 33 -37.57 1.88 9.14
C PHE A 33 -36.60 1.92 7.96
N GLU A 34 -37.01 2.51 6.84
CA GLU A 34 -36.21 2.53 5.61
C GLU A 34 -34.88 3.30 5.75
N PRO A 35 -34.86 4.57 6.18
CA PRO A 35 -33.60 5.28 6.39
C PRO A 35 -32.76 4.63 7.51
N PHE A 36 -33.39 4.08 8.54
CA PHE A 36 -32.69 3.38 9.62
C PHE A 36 -31.89 2.17 9.09
N VAL A 37 -32.55 1.27 8.35
CA VAL A 37 -31.90 0.10 7.77
C VAL A 37 -30.84 0.52 6.75
N ARG A 38 -31.13 1.51 5.91
CA ARG A 38 -30.18 2.01 4.90
C ARG A 38 -28.87 2.51 5.54
N ARG A 39 -28.96 3.22 6.67
CA ARG A 39 -27.82 3.77 7.40
C ARG A 39 -27.08 2.68 8.17
N TYR A 40 -27.79 1.90 8.99
CA TYR A 40 -27.19 1.00 9.97
C TYR A 40 -26.96 -0.44 9.49
N ARG A 41 -27.40 -0.83 8.28
CA ARG A 41 -27.11 -2.17 7.71
C ARG A 41 -25.63 -2.51 7.66
N VAL A 42 -24.74 -1.52 7.62
CA VAL A 42 -23.29 -1.74 7.60
C VAL A 42 -22.76 -2.36 8.90
N LEU A 43 -23.52 -2.27 9.99
CA LEU A 43 -23.16 -2.84 11.29
C LEU A 43 -23.37 -4.35 11.34
N VAL A 44 -24.23 -4.90 10.47
CA VAL A 44 -24.64 -6.31 10.53
C VAL A 44 -24.45 -6.99 9.18
N ASN A 45 -23.80 -8.14 9.20
CA ASN A 45 -23.73 -9.02 8.03
C ASN A 45 -25.06 -9.76 7.84
N GLY A 46 -25.56 -9.80 6.60
CA GLY A 46 -26.78 -10.55 6.23
C GLY A 46 -28.03 -9.70 6.00
N VAL A 47 -27.99 -8.39 6.30
CA VAL A 47 -29.12 -7.48 5.98
C VAL A 47 -28.94 -6.94 4.56
N GLY A 48 -29.84 -7.36 3.67
CA GLY A 48 -29.90 -6.91 2.27
C GLY A 48 -30.28 -5.43 2.12
N ALA A 49 -30.45 -4.98 0.88
CA ALA A 49 -31.00 -3.64 0.63
C ALA A 49 -32.44 -3.54 1.17
N PRO A 50 -32.89 -2.35 1.61
CA PRO A 50 -34.24 -2.17 2.16
C PRO A 50 -35.36 -2.59 1.19
N ASN A 51 -35.11 -2.60 -0.12
CA ASN A 51 -36.09 -3.00 -1.13
C ASN A 51 -36.28 -4.53 -1.27
N GLN A 52 -35.41 -5.33 -0.65
CA GLN A 52 -35.40 -6.80 -0.80
C GLN A 52 -35.79 -7.53 0.49
N VAL A 53 -35.85 -6.82 1.62
CA VAL A 53 -36.03 -7.43 2.94
C VAL A 53 -37.17 -6.71 3.66
N GLU A 54 -37.89 -7.44 4.48
CA GLU A 54 -38.83 -6.85 5.41
C GLU A 54 -38.11 -5.88 6.36
N VAL A 55 -38.32 -4.58 6.14
CA VAL A 55 -37.55 -3.51 6.77
C VAL A 55 -37.69 -3.52 8.30
N ARG A 56 -38.84 -3.98 8.81
CA ARG A 56 -39.11 -4.15 10.25
C ARG A 56 -38.19 -5.22 10.86
N SER A 57 -38.17 -6.41 10.26
CA SER A 57 -37.33 -7.54 10.71
C SER A 57 -35.84 -7.18 10.59
N ALA A 58 -35.45 -6.50 9.51
CA ALA A 58 -34.09 -6.00 9.34
C ALA A 58 -33.69 -5.00 10.45
N ALA A 59 -34.56 -4.04 10.79
CA ALA A 59 -34.31 -3.09 11.87
C ALA A 59 -34.23 -3.79 13.24
N GLU A 60 -35.08 -4.79 13.49
CA GLU A 60 -35.04 -5.60 14.70
C GLU A 60 -33.71 -6.36 14.83
N GLN A 61 -33.25 -6.99 13.75
CA GLN A 61 -31.96 -7.69 13.74
C GLN A 61 -30.79 -6.76 14.02
N ILE A 62 -30.79 -5.55 13.44
CA ILE A 62 -29.77 -4.53 13.70
C ILE A 62 -29.77 -4.14 15.18
N CYS A 63 -30.94 -3.81 15.74
CA CYS A 63 -31.06 -3.44 17.14
C CYS A 63 -30.61 -4.57 18.08
N LYS A 64 -31.10 -5.81 17.88
CA LYS A 64 -30.72 -6.94 18.74
C LYS A 64 -29.23 -7.25 18.67
N LYS A 65 -28.60 -7.14 17.50
CA LYS A 65 -27.20 -7.50 17.33
C LYS A 65 -26.23 -6.43 17.84
N VAL A 66 -26.59 -5.15 17.72
CA VAL A 66 -25.73 -4.03 18.14
C VAL A 66 -26.01 -3.61 19.58
N LEU A 67 -27.29 -3.47 19.94
CA LEU A 67 -27.71 -3.03 21.28
C LEU A 67 -27.88 -4.20 22.26
N GLY A 68 -28.02 -5.43 21.77
CA GLY A 68 -28.33 -6.60 22.60
C GLY A 68 -29.84 -6.84 22.76
N SER A 69 -30.21 -8.09 23.06
CA SER A 69 -31.61 -8.53 23.17
C SER A 69 -32.37 -7.93 24.36
N GLU A 70 -31.67 -7.49 25.41
CA GLU A 70 -32.26 -6.92 26.64
C GLU A 70 -32.36 -5.38 26.61
N SER A 71 -31.99 -4.76 25.49
CA SER A 71 -31.97 -3.30 25.41
C SER A 71 -33.37 -2.69 25.35
N GLU A 72 -33.53 -1.54 26.01
CA GLU A 72 -34.78 -0.78 26.04
C GLU A 72 -35.01 -0.05 24.71
N PHE A 73 -35.30 -0.77 23.63
CA PHE A 73 -35.78 -0.21 22.35
C PHE A 73 -37.18 -0.72 22.04
N GLN A 74 -37.95 -0.01 21.22
CA GLN A 74 -39.30 -0.41 20.84
C GLN A 74 -39.52 -0.28 19.34
N LEU A 75 -40.23 -1.25 18.76
CA LEU A 75 -40.54 -1.29 17.32
C LEU A 75 -42.04 -1.03 17.10
N GLY A 76 -42.37 0.18 16.63
CA GLY A 76 -43.74 0.52 16.26
C GLY A 76 -44.12 -0.02 14.88
N LYS A 77 -45.27 0.37 14.35
CA LYS A 77 -45.74 -0.10 13.02
C LYS A 77 -44.87 0.38 11.86
N THR A 78 -44.37 1.62 11.94
CA THR A 78 -43.61 2.28 10.85
C THR A 78 -42.24 2.80 11.29
N LYS A 79 -41.97 2.84 12.60
CA LYS A 79 -40.82 3.52 13.19
C LYS A 79 -40.12 2.71 14.27
N VAL A 80 -38.81 2.91 14.37
CA VAL A 80 -37.96 2.47 15.48
C VAL A 80 -37.93 3.57 16.54
N PHE A 81 -38.15 3.20 17.79
CA PHE A 81 -38.15 4.11 18.94
C PHE A 81 -36.96 3.80 19.83
N LEU A 82 -36.11 4.81 20.03
CA LEU A 82 -34.85 4.68 20.77
C LEU A 82 -34.75 5.70 21.90
N LYS A 83 -34.04 5.30 22.95
CA LYS A 83 -33.49 6.22 23.94
C LYS A 83 -32.21 6.86 23.37
N GLU A 84 -31.90 8.06 23.83
CA GLU A 84 -30.72 8.83 23.41
C GLU A 84 -29.41 8.03 23.53
N LYS A 85 -29.24 7.27 24.62
CA LYS A 85 -28.07 6.39 24.83
C LYS A 85 -27.89 5.35 23.72
N HIS A 86 -28.98 4.79 23.20
CA HIS A 86 -28.93 3.74 22.17
C HIS A 86 -28.65 4.31 20.79
N ASP A 87 -29.22 5.47 20.48
CA ASP A 87 -28.97 6.18 19.21
C ASP A 87 -27.51 6.63 19.13
N LEU A 88 -26.99 7.23 20.20
CA LEU A 88 -25.58 7.61 20.28
C LEU A 88 -24.64 6.41 20.10
N PHE A 89 -24.95 5.28 20.75
CA PHE A 89 -24.16 4.06 20.62
C PHE A 89 -24.17 3.51 19.18
N LEU A 90 -25.33 3.50 18.52
CA LEU A 90 -25.46 3.11 17.11
C LEU A 90 -24.63 4.01 16.19
N GLU A 91 -24.63 5.33 16.42
CA GLU A 91 -23.82 6.26 15.64
C GLU A 91 -22.31 6.06 15.86
N GLN A 92 -21.89 5.85 17.11
CA GLN A 92 -20.47 5.57 17.42
C GLN A 92 -19.98 4.30 16.73
N GLU A 93 -20.72 3.20 16.83
CA GLU A 93 -20.35 1.94 16.17
C GLU A 93 -20.42 2.07 14.65
N TYR A 94 -21.34 2.86 14.11
CA TYR A 94 -21.40 3.15 12.67
C TYR A 94 -20.12 3.84 12.18
N HIS A 95 -19.70 4.90 12.87
CA HIS A 95 -18.47 5.61 12.53
C HIS A 95 -17.23 4.73 12.70
N ARG A 96 -17.19 3.90 13.75
CA ARG A 96 -16.11 2.94 13.98
C ARG A 96 -16.00 1.93 12.83
N MET A 97 -17.13 1.35 12.39
CA MET A 97 -17.15 0.38 11.30
C MET A 97 -16.75 1.02 9.96
N LEU A 98 -17.19 2.25 9.69
CA LEU A 98 -16.74 2.99 8.51
C LEU A 98 -15.23 3.25 8.52
N ALA A 99 -14.69 3.72 9.64
CA ALA A 99 -13.25 3.95 9.79
C ALA A 99 -12.44 2.66 9.61
N TYR A 100 -12.92 1.55 10.18
CA TYR A 100 -12.30 0.24 10.01
C TYR A 100 -12.28 -0.21 8.54
N ARG A 101 -13.43 -0.13 7.84
CA ARG A 101 -13.53 -0.46 6.42
C ARG A 101 -12.64 0.43 5.55
N ALA A 102 -12.61 1.73 5.83
CA ALA A 102 -11.72 2.68 5.14
C ALA A 102 -10.25 2.29 5.34
N THR A 103 -9.85 1.91 6.55
CA THR A 103 -8.49 1.46 6.86
C THR A 103 -8.12 0.19 6.07
N ILE A 104 -9.04 -0.76 5.90
CA ILE A 104 -8.81 -1.96 5.07
C ILE A 104 -8.57 -1.59 3.60
N ILE A 105 -9.38 -0.67 3.06
CA ILE A 105 -9.20 -0.22 1.68
C ILE A 105 -7.84 0.48 1.54
N GLN A 106 -7.55 1.42 2.45
CA GLN A 106 -6.32 2.19 2.46
C GLN A 106 -5.07 1.30 2.59
N LYS A 107 -5.05 0.31 3.49
CA LYS A 107 -3.89 -0.57 3.67
C LYS A 107 -3.61 -1.38 2.40
N ASN A 108 -4.65 -1.88 1.72
CA ASN A 108 -4.50 -2.66 0.49
C ASN A 108 -3.99 -1.78 -0.66
N VAL A 109 -4.55 -0.57 -0.82
CA VAL A 109 -4.10 0.39 -1.83
C VAL A 109 -2.64 0.80 -1.60
N ARG A 110 -2.27 1.12 -0.36
CA ARG A 110 -0.88 1.46 0.01
C ARG A 110 0.08 0.30 -0.29
N GLY A 111 -0.31 -0.94 0.06
CA GLY A 111 0.47 -2.14 -0.25
C GLY A 111 0.65 -2.36 -1.75
N TRP A 112 -0.40 -2.18 -2.53
CA TRP A 112 -0.35 -2.29 -4.00
C TRP A 112 0.58 -1.24 -4.62
N LEU A 113 0.47 0.02 -4.19
CA LEU A 113 1.34 1.10 -4.66
C LEU A 113 2.82 0.85 -4.33
N ALA A 114 3.11 0.40 -3.10
CA ALA A 114 4.47 0.07 -2.68
C ALA A 114 5.05 -1.08 -3.49
N ARG A 115 4.28 -2.17 -3.69
CA ARG A 115 4.71 -3.32 -4.51
C ARG A 115 4.99 -2.92 -5.95
N ARG A 116 4.10 -2.11 -6.56
CA ARG A 116 4.29 -1.61 -7.93
C ARG A 116 5.56 -0.78 -8.07
N SER A 117 5.81 0.13 -7.12
CA SER A 117 7.03 0.95 -7.08
C SER A 117 8.30 0.10 -6.91
N PHE A 118 8.26 -0.90 -6.03
CA PHE A 118 9.37 -1.81 -5.81
C PHE A 118 9.72 -2.62 -7.05
N ILE A 119 8.73 -3.20 -7.73
CA ILE A 119 8.95 -3.99 -8.95
C ILE A 119 9.64 -3.14 -10.03
N LYS A 120 9.13 -1.92 -10.28
CA LYS A 120 9.73 -0.99 -11.24
C LYS A 120 11.20 -0.69 -10.91
N LYS A 121 11.52 -0.43 -9.64
CA LYS A 121 12.91 -0.17 -9.20
C LYS A 121 13.79 -1.41 -9.35
N LYS A 122 13.28 -2.59 -9.00
CA LYS A 122 14.00 -3.87 -9.12
C LYS A 122 14.34 -4.19 -10.57
N GLU A 123 13.40 -3.98 -11.49
CA GLU A 123 13.63 -4.19 -12.93
C GLU A 123 14.72 -3.26 -13.46
N ALA A 124 14.63 -1.96 -13.15
CA ALA A 124 15.66 -0.99 -13.53
C ALA A 124 17.06 -1.35 -12.96
N ALA A 125 17.13 -1.70 -11.68
CA ALA A 125 18.37 -2.13 -11.04
C ALA A 125 18.95 -3.39 -11.72
N THR A 126 18.09 -4.35 -12.08
CA THR A 126 18.50 -5.59 -12.77
C THR A 126 19.12 -5.29 -14.14
N VAL A 127 18.54 -4.37 -14.90
CA VAL A 127 19.08 -3.93 -16.20
C VAL A 127 20.46 -3.31 -16.01
N ILE A 128 20.60 -2.35 -15.09
CA ILE A 128 21.88 -1.69 -14.81
C ILE A 128 22.94 -2.71 -14.39
N GLN A 129 22.61 -3.59 -13.44
CA GLN A 129 23.52 -4.62 -12.97
C GLN A 129 23.95 -5.58 -14.09
N LYS A 130 23.04 -5.99 -14.97
CA LYS A 130 23.35 -6.83 -16.13
C LYS A 130 24.35 -6.15 -17.06
N HIS A 131 24.12 -4.87 -17.40
CA HIS A 131 25.01 -4.12 -18.28
C HIS A 131 26.38 -3.88 -17.65
N TRP A 132 26.42 -3.56 -16.36
CA TRP A 132 27.67 -3.37 -15.64
C TRP A 132 28.53 -4.65 -15.60
N ARG A 133 27.92 -5.79 -15.23
CA ARG A 133 28.62 -7.09 -15.23
C ARG A 133 29.16 -7.44 -16.61
N ARG A 134 28.38 -7.21 -17.68
CA ARG A 134 28.86 -7.40 -19.06
C ARG A 134 30.06 -6.51 -19.37
N TYR A 135 29.97 -5.22 -19.04
CA TYR A 135 31.04 -4.26 -19.31
C TYR A 135 32.35 -4.64 -18.60
N ASP A 136 32.28 -4.99 -17.31
CA ASP A 136 33.43 -5.44 -16.54
C ASP A 136 34.13 -6.66 -17.18
N GLN A 137 33.34 -7.67 -17.56
CA GLN A 137 33.88 -8.87 -18.22
C GLN A 137 34.47 -8.56 -19.60
N GLN A 138 33.82 -7.71 -20.40
CA GLN A 138 34.35 -7.30 -21.70
C GLN A 138 35.68 -6.55 -21.56
N LYS A 139 35.77 -5.64 -20.57
CA LYS A 139 37.00 -4.89 -20.30
C LYS A 139 38.14 -5.85 -19.91
N ARG A 140 37.88 -6.80 -19.01
CA ARG A 140 38.85 -7.82 -18.61
C ARG A 140 39.29 -8.69 -19.78
N TYR A 141 38.36 -9.16 -20.60
CA TYR A 141 38.66 -9.94 -21.80
C TYR A 141 39.55 -9.16 -22.78
N ASN A 142 39.20 -7.91 -23.08
CA ASN A 142 39.98 -7.07 -23.97
C ASN A 142 41.40 -6.82 -23.45
N GLN A 143 41.57 -6.66 -22.13
CA GLN A 143 42.90 -6.54 -21.50
C GLN A 143 43.74 -7.81 -21.69
N ILE A 144 43.14 -8.99 -21.52
CA ILE A 144 43.81 -10.28 -21.73
C ILE A 144 44.23 -10.44 -23.20
N VAL A 145 43.31 -10.19 -24.13
CA VAL A 145 43.59 -10.28 -25.58
C VAL A 145 44.69 -9.32 -25.98
N ALA A 146 44.64 -8.06 -25.53
CA ALA A 146 45.69 -7.08 -25.80
C ALA A 146 47.04 -7.51 -25.21
N GLY A 147 47.06 -8.06 -23.99
CA GLY A 147 48.25 -8.61 -23.37
C GLY A 147 48.84 -9.78 -24.17
N PHE A 148 47.99 -10.69 -24.64
CA PHE A 148 48.40 -11.82 -25.48
C PHE A 148 48.95 -11.37 -26.83
N CYS A 149 48.30 -10.44 -27.52
CA CYS A 149 48.81 -9.89 -28.79
C CYS A 149 50.18 -9.22 -28.61
N ARG A 150 50.39 -8.48 -27.50
CA ARG A 150 51.71 -7.90 -27.19
C ARG A 150 52.77 -8.97 -26.98
N LEU A 151 52.46 -10.00 -26.20
CA LEU A 151 53.38 -11.12 -25.97
C LEU A 151 53.74 -11.82 -27.30
N GLN A 152 52.74 -12.11 -28.14
CA GLN A 152 52.96 -12.71 -29.45
C GLN A 152 53.86 -11.83 -30.34
N ALA A 153 53.63 -10.51 -30.36
CA ALA A 153 54.45 -9.58 -31.13
C ALA A 153 55.90 -9.57 -30.67
N VAL A 154 56.15 -9.55 -29.35
CA VAL A 154 57.49 -9.60 -28.77
C VAL A 154 58.20 -10.91 -29.12
N LEU A 155 57.51 -12.05 -28.98
CA LEU A 155 58.09 -13.36 -29.31
C LEU A 155 58.44 -13.46 -30.80
N ARG A 156 57.55 -13.04 -31.70
CA ARG A 156 57.80 -13.02 -33.15
C ARG A 156 58.96 -12.10 -33.52
N SER A 157 59.03 -10.91 -32.92
CA SER A 157 60.14 -9.98 -33.13
C SER A 157 61.46 -10.59 -32.66
N ARG A 158 61.49 -11.20 -31.47
CA ARG A 158 62.69 -11.87 -30.94
C ARG A 158 63.15 -13.00 -31.85
N GLN A 159 62.24 -13.84 -32.34
CA GLN A 159 62.57 -14.91 -33.28
C GLN A 159 63.19 -14.37 -34.58
N LEU A 160 62.60 -13.29 -35.13
CA LEU A 160 63.11 -12.64 -36.34
C LEU A 160 64.50 -12.03 -36.13
N VAL A 161 64.73 -11.36 -35.00
CA VAL A 161 66.04 -10.75 -34.66
C VAL A 161 67.11 -11.82 -34.52
N LEU A 162 66.82 -12.92 -33.81
CA LEU A 162 67.76 -14.03 -33.67
C LEU A 162 68.10 -14.65 -35.04
N HIS A 163 67.09 -14.89 -35.87
CA HIS A 163 67.30 -15.43 -37.22
C HIS A 163 68.16 -14.50 -38.10
N TYR A 164 67.86 -13.19 -38.08
CA TYR A 164 68.65 -12.19 -38.80
C TYR A 164 70.10 -12.13 -38.30
N GLN A 165 70.31 -12.17 -36.98
CA GLN A 165 71.65 -12.18 -36.39
C GLN A 165 72.45 -13.39 -36.85
N THR A 166 71.88 -14.60 -36.81
CA THR A 166 72.56 -15.81 -37.29
C THR A 166 72.95 -15.69 -38.75
N LEU A 167 72.01 -15.29 -39.62
CA LEU A 167 72.28 -15.10 -41.05
C LEU A 167 73.39 -14.07 -41.29
N ARG A 168 73.34 -12.93 -40.59
CA ARG A 168 74.34 -11.87 -40.67
C ARG A 168 75.73 -12.37 -40.27
N HIS A 169 75.85 -13.14 -39.18
CA HIS A 169 77.13 -13.72 -38.76
C HIS A 169 77.69 -14.67 -39.83
N SER A 170 76.85 -15.54 -40.40
CA SER A 170 77.27 -16.45 -41.49
C SER A 170 77.74 -15.69 -42.74
N ILE A 171 77.03 -14.63 -43.14
CA ILE A 171 77.41 -13.79 -44.29
C ILE A 171 78.74 -13.07 -44.03
N ILE A 172 78.91 -12.48 -42.84
CA ILE A 172 80.17 -11.80 -42.48
C ILE A 172 81.32 -12.79 -42.51
N HIS A 173 81.15 -13.99 -41.94
CA HIS A 173 82.16 -15.04 -41.97
C HIS A 173 82.54 -15.40 -43.41
N PHE A 174 81.55 -15.66 -44.27
CA PHE A 174 81.76 -15.98 -45.68
C PHE A 174 82.48 -14.84 -46.44
N GLN A 175 82.14 -13.58 -46.17
CA GLN A 175 82.80 -12.42 -46.76
C GLN A 175 84.27 -12.30 -46.32
N VAL A 176 84.55 -12.55 -45.05
CA VAL A 176 85.93 -12.54 -44.51
C VAL A 176 86.76 -13.66 -45.14
N GLU A 177 86.19 -14.85 -45.26
CA GLU A 177 86.84 -16.01 -45.87
C GLU A 177 87.15 -15.77 -47.36
N LYS A 178 86.18 -15.23 -48.12
CA LYS A 178 86.40 -14.82 -49.51
C LYS A 178 87.49 -13.75 -49.65
N LYS A 179 87.57 -12.79 -48.73
CA LYS A 179 88.63 -11.76 -48.71
C LYS A 179 90.01 -12.30 -48.33
N ARG A 180 90.11 -13.47 -47.69
CA ARG A 180 91.40 -14.10 -47.35
C ARG A 180 92.00 -14.93 -48.48
N VAL A 181 91.16 -15.40 -49.42
CA VAL A 181 91.56 -16.26 -50.54
C VAL A 181 91.87 -15.46 -51.82
N ALA A 182 91.48 -14.20 -51.87
CA ALA A 182 91.85 -13.23 -52.91
C ALA A 182 93.09 -12.43 -52.50
#